data_AF-A0A8T5ENC6-F1
#
_entry.id   AF-A0A8T5ENC6-F1
#
_cell.length_a   1.000
_cell.length_b   1.000
_cell.length_c   1.000
_cell.angle_alpha   90.00
_cell.angle_beta   90.00
_cell.angle_gamma   90.00
#
_symmetry.space_group_name_H-M   'P 1'
#
loop_
_entity.id
_entity.type
_entity.pdbx_description
1 polymer ?
#
loop_
_entity_poly.entity_id
_entity_poly.type
_entity_poly.pdbx_seq_one_letter_code
_entity_poly.pdbx_strand_id
1 'polypeptide(L)'
;LSQAAISQELGKAMQENWTHLEHIMKEFNEQISKLTWQEVAEKSREVPWIDRLNPKKGTFVAFLPDEEGEPGSSVTLHANKSVHQNAQRYFQEARTLKDKSKGAEKALMDTENSKSRQEKKRAKDVAAGRVKGIQRSKKFWFEKYRWAILEGGHILVGGRDARGNDTIVRKHLNSNDIYVHADLHGAPSCSLKLKDGFIPLTGITNLPEGVVSLQIAQNLGEGVEDARDLNEKILAQAAQIAVCWSRAWGSGGAAATAFHVRPSQVSKQTESGESLGRGSFVVRGKRTWHRDLPLELGMGIGVINGVPLPICGTIETISDMFEKWIKISPGREKKESIANKISKASGLTQDDVLASLPPGGCTIEDYGIMKKT
;
A
#
# COMPACT_ATOMS: atom_id res chain seq x y z
N LEU A 1 -3.97 0.94 -43.56
CA LEU A 1 -2.53 1.28 -43.40
C LEU A 1 -2.30 1.85 -42.00
N SER A 2 -1.20 1.53 -41.33
CA SER A 2 -0.87 2.19 -40.06
C SER A 2 -0.62 3.68 -40.30
N GLN A 3 -0.87 4.53 -39.32
CA GLN A 3 -0.67 5.98 -39.49
C GLN A 3 0.78 6.33 -39.86
N ALA A 4 1.75 5.52 -39.41
CA ALA A 4 3.14 5.61 -39.84
C ALA A 4 3.33 5.29 -41.34
N ALA A 5 2.63 4.28 -41.88
CA ALA A 5 2.70 3.94 -43.30
C ALA A 5 2.07 5.04 -44.17
N ILE A 6 0.93 5.60 -43.74
CA ILE A 6 0.27 6.71 -44.43
C ILE A 6 1.21 7.94 -44.49
N SER A 7 1.81 8.35 -43.37
CA SER A 7 2.77 9.47 -43.37
C SER A 7 4.00 9.18 -44.23
N GLN A 8 4.46 7.93 -44.31
CA GLN A 8 5.58 7.54 -45.17
C GLN A 8 5.23 7.62 -46.66
N GLU A 9 4.03 7.15 -47.04
CA GLU A 9 3.51 7.24 -48.41
C GLU A 9 3.31 8.69 -48.84
N LEU A 10 2.72 9.54 -47.98
CA LEU A 10 2.57 10.97 -48.25
C LEU A 10 3.93 11.66 -48.43
N GLY A 11 4.92 11.34 -47.60
CA GLY A 11 6.28 11.87 -47.75
C GLY A 11 6.92 11.48 -49.09
N LYS A 12 6.68 10.26 -49.57
CA LYS A 12 7.16 9.78 -50.88
C LYS A 12 6.44 10.48 -52.03
N ALA A 13 5.11 10.58 -51.96
CA ALA A 13 4.28 11.25 -52.96
C ALA A 13 4.64 12.75 -53.12
N MET A 14 5.06 13.40 -52.03
CA MET A 14 5.57 14.77 -52.06
C MET A 14 6.92 14.91 -52.78
N GLN A 15 7.79 13.89 -52.72
CA GLN A 15 9.06 13.89 -53.44
C GLN A 15 8.86 13.63 -54.93
N GLU A 16 7.97 12.70 -55.27
CA GLU A 16 7.62 12.35 -56.65
C GLU A 16 6.96 13.54 -57.37
N ASN A 17 6.12 14.31 -56.66
CA ASN A 17 5.41 15.47 -57.20
C ASN A 17 6.00 16.83 -56.75
N TRP A 18 7.32 16.88 -56.54
CA TRP A 18 8.03 18.07 -56.04
C TRP A 18 7.70 19.36 -56.80
N THR A 19 7.81 19.30 -58.13
CA THR A 19 7.72 20.45 -59.02
C THR A 19 6.35 21.10 -58.96
N HIS A 20 5.30 20.29 -58.87
CA HIS A 20 3.92 20.74 -58.71
C HIS A 20 3.72 21.46 -57.38
N LEU A 21 4.19 20.87 -56.28
CA LEU A 21 4.09 21.48 -54.96
C LEU A 21 4.90 22.78 -54.84
N GLU A 22 6.07 22.85 -55.47
CA GLU A 22 6.91 24.05 -55.47
C GLU A 22 6.23 25.22 -56.21
N HIS A 23 5.55 24.94 -57.32
CA HIS A 23 4.73 25.91 -58.03
C HIS A 23 3.60 26.45 -57.13
N ILE A 24 2.82 25.56 -56.52
CA ILE A 24 1.74 25.94 -55.60
C ILE A 24 2.27 26.76 -54.43
N MET A 25 3.38 26.34 -53.82
CA MET A 25 4.00 27.04 -52.70
C MET A 25 4.49 28.45 -53.08
N LYS A 26 5.08 28.59 -54.27
CA LYS A 26 5.57 29.89 -54.76
C LYS A 26 4.41 30.85 -54.98
N GLU A 27 3.37 30.41 -55.68
CA GLU A 27 2.17 31.20 -55.95
C GLU A 27 1.46 31.59 -54.65
N PHE A 28 1.30 30.63 -53.74
CA PHE A 28 0.70 30.86 -52.42
C PHE A 28 1.49 31.90 -51.59
N ASN A 29 2.81 31.78 -51.53
CA ASN A 29 3.67 32.73 -50.82
C ASN A 29 3.65 34.13 -51.45
N GLU A 30 3.55 34.22 -52.77
CA GLU A 30 3.43 35.50 -53.46
C GLU A 30 2.09 36.20 -53.14
N GLN A 31 0.99 35.43 -53.05
CA GLN A 31 -0.31 35.97 -52.65
C GLN A 31 -0.31 36.45 -51.19
N ILE A 32 0.28 35.70 -50.26
CA ILE A 32 0.39 36.10 -48.84
C ILE A 32 1.30 37.32 -48.63
N SER A 33 2.22 37.58 -49.55
CA SER A 33 3.04 38.81 -49.50
C SER A 33 2.23 40.08 -49.81
N LYS A 34 1.11 39.94 -50.54
CA LYS A 34 0.28 41.05 -51.04
C LYS A 34 -1.05 41.16 -50.27
N LEU A 35 -1.54 40.07 -49.71
CA LEU A 35 -2.88 39.94 -49.13
C LEU A 35 -2.83 39.28 -47.75
N THR A 36 -3.85 39.52 -46.94
CA THR A 36 -4.02 38.82 -45.67
C THR A 36 -4.41 37.36 -45.89
N TRP A 37 -4.12 36.50 -44.92
CA TRP A 37 -4.49 35.08 -44.97
C TRP A 37 -6.00 34.84 -45.14
N GLN A 38 -6.85 35.79 -44.74
CA GLN A 38 -8.30 35.71 -44.93
C GLN A 38 -8.68 35.96 -46.39
N GLU A 39 -8.10 36.97 -47.03
CA GLU A 39 -8.32 37.27 -48.45
C GLU A 39 -7.75 36.16 -49.36
N VAL A 40 -6.61 35.57 -48.99
CA VAL A 40 -6.04 34.40 -49.69
C VAL A 40 -6.95 33.17 -49.51
N ALA A 41 -7.61 33.02 -48.35
CA ALA A 41 -8.56 31.93 -48.12
C ALA A 41 -9.83 32.05 -48.98
N GLU A 42 -10.28 33.27 -49.30
CA GLU A 42 -11.41 33.48 -50.22
C GLU A 42 -11.03 33.14 -51.66
N LYS A 43 -9.87 33.61 -52.13
CA LYS A 43 -9.40 33.36 -53.50
C LYS A 43 -8.99 31.91 -53.76
N SER A 44 -8.46 31.23 -52.74
CA SER A 44 -8.04 29.83 -52.88
C SER A 44 -9.21 28.86 -53.03
N ARG A 45 -10.45 29.25 -52.72
CA ARG A 45 -11.65 28.42 -52.99
C ARG A 45 -11.89 28.17 -54.48
N GLU A 46 -11.38 29.05 -55.33
CA GLU A 46 -11.48 28.93 -56.79
C GLU A 46 -10.29 28.14 -57.39
N VAL A 47 -9.31 27.74 -56.57
CA VAL A 47 -8.11 27.02 -57.01
C VAL A 47 -8.27 25.52 -56.71
N PRO A 48 -8.30 24.64 -57.73
CA PRO A 48 -8.54 23.20 -57.54
C PRO A 48 -7.51 22.49 -56.66
N TRP A 49 -6.30 23.05 -56.53
CA TRP A 49 -5.15 22.41 -55.89
C TRP A 49 -5.00 22.74 -54.41
N ILE A 50 -5.83 23.63 -53.84
CA ILE A 50 -5.74 24.07 -52.45
C ILE A 50 -7.11 23.86 -51.77
N ASP A 51 -7.14 23.17 -50.64
CA ASP A 51 -8.38 22.92 -49.88
C ASP A 51 -8.53 23.89 -48.70
N ARG A 52 -7.86 23.58 -47.57
CA ARG A 52 -8.02 24.30 -46.31
C ARG A 52 -6.77 25.03 -45.89
N LEU A 53 -6.95 26.26 -45.42
CA LEU A 53 -5.90 27.09 -44.84
C LEU A 53 -6.06 27.16 -43.31
N ASN A 54 -4.93 27.19 -42.60
CA ASN A 54 -4.88 27.42 -41.16
C ASN A 54 -3.93 28.58 -40.85
N PRO A 55 -4.45 29.82 -40.76
CA PRO A 55 -3.63 31.01 -40.53
C PRO A 55 -2.85 30.97 -39.21
N LYS A 56 -3.44 30.37 -38.15
CA LYS A 56 -2.78 30.27 -36.83
C LYS A 56 -1.52 29.39 -36.86
N LYS A 57 -1.51 28.37 -37.71
CA LYS A 57 -0.36 27.45 -37.87
C LYS A 57 0.54 27.79 -39.06
N GLY A 58 0.15 28.76 -39.89
CA GLY A 58 0.85 29.09 -41.13
C GLY A 58 0.89 27.93 -42.13
N THR A 59 -0.16 27.11 -42.16
CA THR A 59 -0.24 25.91 -43.00
C THR A 59 -1.43 25.95 -43.95
N PHE A 60 -1.32 25.24 -45.08
CA PHE A 60 -2.42 24.99 -45.99
C PHE A 60 -2.37 23.55 -46.51
N VAL A 61 -3.49 23.04 -46.97
CA VAL A 61 -3.62 21.70 -47.57
C VAL A 61 -3.57 21.84 -49.08
N ALA A 62 -2.66 21.12 -49.72
CA ALA A 62 -2.50 21.05 -51.16
C ALA A 62 -2.80 19.64 -51.67
N PHE A 63 -3.41 19.53 -52.83
CA PHE A 63 -3.60 18.25 -53.52
C PHE A 63 -2.39 17.90 -54.38
N LEU A 64 -2.11 16.60 -54.48
CA LEU A 64 -1.15 16.02 -55.41
C LEU A 64 -1.91 15.49 -56.63
N PRO A 65 -1.34 15.59 -57.84
CA PRO A 65 -1.96 15.01 -59.02
C PRO A 65 -2.00 13.48 -58.89
N ASP A 66 -3.12 12.88 -59.30
CA ASP A 66 -3.25 11.44 -59.47
C ASP A 66 -2.76 10.98 -60.86
N GLU A 67 -2.98 9.70 -61.19
CA GLU A 67 -2.57 9.11 -62.47
C GLU A 67 -3.27 9.72 -63.70
N GLU A 68 -4.41 10.38 -63.51
CA GLU A 68 -5.20 11.06 -64.54
C GLU A 68 -4.91 12.58 -64.59
N GLY A 69 -4.07 13.08 -63.68
CA GLY A 69 -3.69 14.49 -63.58
C GLY A 69 -4.70 15.34 -62.80
N GLU A 70 -5.62 14.71 -62.08
CA GLU A 70 -6.65 15.37 -61.27
C GLU A 70 -6.23 15.45 -59.78
N PRO A 71 -6.88 16.31 -58.97
CA PRO A 71 -6.58 16.43 -57.54
C PRO A 71 -6.86 15.13 -56.76
N GLY A 72 -5.78 14.41 -56.40
CA GLY A 72 -5.82 13.16 -55.68
C GLY A 72 -5.49 13.28 -54.18
N SER A 73 -4.37 12.70 -53.77
CA SER A 73 -3.97 12.68 -52.35
C SER A 73 -3.62 14.08 -51.83
N SER A 74 -4.08 14.44 -50.64
CA SER A 74 -3.81 15.75 -50.04
C SER A 74 -2.68 15.73 -49.02
N VAL A 75 -1.84 16.77 -49.01
CA VAL A 75 -0.75 16.98 -48.05
C VAL A 75 -0.83 18.35 -47.39
N THR A 76 -0.46 18.44 -46.12
CA THR A 76 -0.41 19.72 -45.39
C THR A 76 0.97 20.33 -45.51
N LEU A 77 1.06 21.54 -46.08
CA LEU A 77 2.30 22.30 -46.27
C LEU A 77 2.38 23.46 -45.29
N HIS A 78 3.58 23.71 -44.76
CA HIS A 78 3.92 24.96 -44.09
C HIS A 78 4.46 25.95 -45.11
N ALA A 79 3.84 27.14 -45.18
CA ALA A 79 4.17 28.18 -46.15
C ALA A 79 5.62 28.71 -45.99
N ASN A 80 6.13 28.73 -44.75
CA ASN A 80 7.46 29.22 -44.41
C ASN A 80 8.59 28.18 -44.57
N LYS A 81 8.32 27.02 -45.15
CA LYS A 81 9.28 25.92 -45.33
C LYS A 81 9.36 25.53 -46.80
N SER A 82 10.49 24.96 -47.22
CA SER A 82 10.55 24.36 -48.55
C SER A 82 9.69 23.09 -48.63
N VAL A 83 9.31 22.67 -49.83
CA VAL A 83 8.60 21.40 -50.03
C VAL A 83 9.44 20.23 -49.45
N HIS A 84 10.78 20.35 -49.39
CA HIS A 84 11.67 19.24 -48.97
C HIS A 84 11.64 19.14 -47.45
N GLN A 85 11.62 20.30 -46.78
CA GLN A 85 11.42 20.38 -45.35
C GLN A 85 10.02 19.90 -44.95
N ASN A 86 8.99 20.15 -45.77
CA ASN A 86 7.65 19.61 -45.54
C ASN A 86 7.61 18.08 -45.73
N ALA A 87 8.22 17.53 -46.78
CA ALA A 87 8.33 16.08 -46.99
C ALA A 87 9.12 15.39 -45.87
N GLN A 88 10.22 16.00 -45.44
CA GLN A 88 11.05 15.51 -44.33
C GLN A 88 10.24 15.39 -43.02
N ARG A 89 9.28 16.30 -42.78
CA ARG A 89 8.39 16.23 -41.61
C ARG A 89 7.56 14.95 -41.63
N TYR A 90 7.01 14.57 -42.78
CA TYR A 90 6.21 13.36 -42.94
C TYR A 90 7.05 12.09 -42.71
N PHE A 91 8.30 12.05 -43.18
CA PHE A 91 9.22 10.93 -42.88
C PHE A 91 9.60 10.86 -41.40
N GLN A 92 9.85 12.01 -40.76
CA GLN A 92 10.13 12.08 -39.32
C GLN A 92 8.91 11.62 -38.50
N GLU A 93 7.70 12.05 -38.88
CA GLU A 93 6.46 11.63 -38.24
C GLU A 93 6.26 10.11 -38.38
N ALA A 94 6.42 9.56 -39.58
CA ALA A 94 6.34 8.12 -39.83
C ALA A 94 7.32 7.34 -38.95
N ARG A 95 8.58 7.79 -38.85
CA ARG A 95 9.61 7.17 -38.00
C ARG A 95 9.22 7.22 -36.53
N THR A 96 8.82 8.39 -36.03
CA THR A 96 8.44 8.54 -34.62
C THR A 96 7.21 7.71 -34.26
N LEU A 97 6.20 7.62 -35.13
CA LEU A 97 5.03 6.77 -34.93
C LEU A 97 5.40 5.28 -34.92
N LYS A 98 6.31 4.85 -35.80
CA LYS A 98 6.83 3.47 -35.84
C LYS A 98 7.60 3.12 -34.58
N ASP A 99 8.48 4.00 -34.13
CA ASP A 99 9.29 3.79 -32.91
C ASP A 99 8.41 3.77 -31.65
N LYS A 100 7.40 4.66 -31.57
CA LYS A 100 6.39 4.63 -30.50
C LYS A 100 5.59 3.33 -30.48
N SER A 101 5.16 2.83 -31.65
CA SER A 101 4.43 1.56 -31.74
C SER A 101 5.26 0.38 -31.23
N LYS A 102 6.53 0.29 -31.65
CA LYS A 102 7.46 -0.74 -31.16
C LYS A 102 7.69 -0.65 -29.65
N GLY A 103 7.82 0.57 -29.12
CA GLY A 103 7.97 0.81 -27.69
C GLY A 103 6.74 0.37 -26.89
N ALA A 104 5.54 0.68 -27.38
CA ALA A 104 4.28 0.27 -26.76
C ALA A 104 4.10 -1.25 -26.77
N GLU A 105 4.41 -1.91 -27.89
CA GLU A 105 4.34 -3.36 -28.04
C GLU A 105 5.29 -4.08 -27.05
N LYS A 106 6.53 -3.59 -26.92
CA LYS A 106 7.48 -4.11 -25.94
C LYS A 106 6.99 -3.94 -24.50
N ALA A 107 6.47 -2.75 -24.15
CA ALA A 107 5.94 -2.49 -22.82
C ALA A 107 4.74 -3.40 -22.48
N LEU A 108 3.90 -3.69 -23.47
CA LEU A 108 2.75 -4.58 -23.33
C LEU A 108 3.21 -6.03 -23.11
N MET A 109 4.17 -6.51 -23.90
CA MET A 109 4.78 -7.84 -23.73
C MET A 109 5.46 -8.01 -22.36
N ASP A 110 6.20 -7.00 -21.89
CA ASP A 110 6.82 -7.01 -20.55
C ASP A 110 5.75 -7.08 -19.45
N THR A 111 4.64 -6.34 -19.63
CA THR A 111 3.49 -6.36 -18.72
C THR A 111 2.82 -7.74 -18.68
N GLU A 112 2.56 -8.36 -19.83
CA GLU A 112 1.98 -9.71 -19.90
C GLU A 112 2.87 -10.78 -19.29
N ASN A 113 4.18 -10.74 -19.56
CA ASN A 113 5.15 -11.64 -18.95
C ASN A 113 5.21 -11.48 -17.43
N SER A 114 5.14 -10.25 -16.93
CA SER A 114 5.10 -9.96 -15.50
C SER A 114 3.82 -10.52 -14.86
N LYS A 115 2.67 -10.37 -15.53
CA LYS A 115 1.37 -10.88 -15.10
C LYS A 115 1.36 -12.40 -15.02
N SER A 116 1.82 -13.08 -16.07
CA SER A 116 1.92 -14.55 -16.11
C SER A 116 2.83 -15.10 -14.99
N ARG A 117 3.98 -14.46 -14.75
CA ARG A 117 4.88 -14.82 -13.64
C ARG A 117 4.20 -14.63 -12.28
N GLN A 118 3.45 -13.54 -12.09
CA GLN A 118 2.71 -13.29 -10.85
C GLN A 118 1.59 -14.32 -10.64
N GLU A 119 0.82 -14.67 -11.67
CA GLU A 119 -0.27 -15.65 -11.59
C GLU A 119 0.26 -17.05 -11.26
N LYS A 120 1.32 -17.51 -11.92
CA LYS A 120 1.97 -18.80 -11.59
C LYS A 120 2.49 -18.83 -10.16
N LYS A 121 3.04 -17.72 -9.67
CA LYS A 121 3.50 -17.61 -8.28
C LYS A 121 2.32 -17.60 -7.30
N ARG A 122 1.24 -16.88 -7.61
CA ARG A 122 0.00 -16.84 -6.80
C ARG A 122 -0.65 -18.21 -6.70
N ALA A 123 -0.72 -18.96 -7.80
CA ALA A 123 -1.24 -20.32 -7.80
C ALA A 123 -0.42 -21.26 -6.90
N LYS A 124 0.92 -21.15 -6.93
CA LYS A 124 1.81 -21.88 -6.01
C LYS A 124 1.62 -21.47 -4.56
N ASP A 125 1.45 -20.18 -4.29
CA ASP A 125 1.26 -19.67 -2.93
C ASP A 125 -0.10 -20.13 -2.36
N VAL A 126 -1.17 -20.08 -3.16
CA VAL A 126 -2.51 -20.61 -2.81
C VAL A 126 -2.47 -22.12 -2.55
N ALA A 127 -1.83 -22.89 -3.44
CA ALA A 127 -1.67 -24.33 -3.26
C ALA A 127 -0.86 -24.69 -2.00
N ALA A 128 0.06 -23.82 -1.58
CA ALA A 128 0.84 -23.97 -0.36
C ALA A 128 0.16 -23.37 0.89
N GLY A 129 -1.10 -22.90 0.80
CA GLY A 129 -1.82 -22.27 1.91
C GLY A 129 -1.22 -20.95 2.38
N ARG A 130 -0.37 -20.31 1.59
CA ARG A 130 0.36 -19.08 1.96
C ARG A 130 -0.45 -17.84 1.66
N VAL A 131 -0.54 -16.95 2.64
CA VAL A 131 -1.16 -15.63 2.46
C VAL A 131 -0.05 -14.64 2.13
N LYS A 132 0.29 -14.51 0.84
CA LYS A 132 1.34 -13.58 0.46
C LYS A 132 0.88 -12.14 0.68
N GLY A 133 1.68 -11.38 1.44
CA GLY A 133 1.48 -9.94 1.60
C GLY A 133 1.52 -9.22 0.25
N ILE A 134 0.42 -8.55 -0.10
CA ILE A 134 0.43 -7.51 -1.13
C ILE A 134 1.50 -6.49 -0.70
N GLN A 135 2.44 -6.14 -1.59
CA GLN A 135 3.41 -5.07 -1.34
C GLN A 135 2.64 -3.80 -1.01
N ARG A 136 2.69 -3.45 0.27
CA ARG A 136 1.71 -2.59 0.92
C ARG A 136 2.07 -1.12 0.73
N SER A 137 1.12 -0.32 0.23
CA SER A 137 1.32 1.13 0.12
C SER A 137 1.18 1.88 1.46
N LYS A 138 0.36 1.40 2.41
CA LYS A 138 0.12 2.05 3.72
C LYS A 138 -0.09 1.07 4.88
N LYS A 139 0.69 1.21 5.96
CA LYS A 139 0.54 0.48 7.24
C LYS A 139 -0.63 1.01 8.07
N PHE A 140 -1.31 0.15 8.86
CA PHE A 140 -2.34 0.58 9.80
C PHE A 140 -1.68 1.35 10.95
N TRP A 141 -2.43 2.26 11.57
CA TRP A 141 -1.86 3.16 12.58
C TRP A 141 -1.29 2.41 13.80
N PHE A 142 -1.86 1.26 14.17
CA PHE A 142 -1.43 0.49 15.34
C PHE A 142 -0.17 -0.34 15.09
N GLU A 143 0.19 -0.60 13.83
CA GLU A 143 1.36 -1.43 13.49
C GLU A 143 2.70 -0.75 13.76
N LYS A 144 2.71 0.57 14.00
CA LYS A 144 3.89 1.27 14.52
C LYS A 144 4.16 0.94 15.99
N TYR A 145 3.23 0.28 16.68
CA TYR A 145 3.28 -0.12 18.08
C TYR A 145 3.26 -1.64 18.24
N ARG A 146 3.53 -2.12 19.46
CA ARG A 146 3.11 -3.46 19.85
C ARG A 146 1.59 -3.46 19.90
N TRP A 147 0.96 -4.49 19.37
CA TRP A 147 -0.48 -4.60 19.41
C TRP A 147 -0.89 -6.07 19.55
N ALA A 148 -2.03 -6.29 20.18
CA ALA A 148 -2.64 -7.60 20.34
C ALA A 148 -4.16 -7.48 20.29
N ILE A 149 -4.81 -8.54 19.84
CA ILE A 149 -6.25 -8.73 19.96
C ILE A 149 -6.55 -9.45 21.28
N LEU A 150 -7.62 -9.03 21.94
CA LEU A 150 -8.17 -9.65 23.14
C LEU A 150 -9.55 -10.21 22.84
N GLU A 151 -10.13 -10.91 23.80
CA GLU A 151 -11.50 -11.42 23.70
C GLU A 151 -12.49 -10.33 23.31
N GLY A 152 -13.52 -10.69 22.54
CA GLY A 152 -14.48 -9.73 21.98
C GLY A 152 -13.94 -8.87 20.84
N GLY A 153 -12.66 -9.02 20.47
CA GLY A 153 -12.03 -8.26 19.39
C GLY A 153 -11.40 -6.94 19.83
N HIS A 154 -11.32 -6.67 21.15
CA HIS A 154 -10.68 -5.46 21.68
C HIS A 154 -9.20 -5.42 21.31
N ILE A 155 -8.68 -4.21 21.05
CA ILE A 155 -7.25 -4.02 20.76
C ILE A 155 -6.51 -3.44 21.96
N LEU A 156 -5.38 -4.08 22.30
CA LEU A 156 -4.38 -3.51 23.18
C LEU A 156 -3.23 -2.97 22.33
N VAL A 157 -2.79 -1.74 22.58
CA VAL A 157 -1.61 -1.14 21.93
C VAL A 157 -0.58 -0.71 22.97
N GLY A 158 0.71 -0.98 22.72
CA GLY A 158 1.81 -0.68 23.63
C GLY A 158 3.04 -0.13 22.91
N GLY A 159 3.78 0.77 23.58
CA GLY A 159 4.99 1.35 22.99
C GLY A 159 6.09 0.30 22.75
N ARG A 160 6.83 0.45 21.64
CA ARG A 160 8.02 -0.38 21.36
C ARG A 160 9.28 0.15 22.05
N ASP A 161 9.29 1.44 22.32
CA ASP A 161 10.39 2.21 22.89
C ASP A 161 9.83 3.37 23.74
N ALA A 162 10.73 4.13 24.36
CA ALA A 162 10.36 5.27 25.20
C ALA A 162 9.53 6.34 24.47
N ARG A 163 9.82 6.61 23.19
CA ARG A 163 9.05 7.57 22.38
C ARG A 163 7.66 7.03 22.03
N GLY A 164 7.58 5.73 21.74
CA GLY A 164 6.34 4.99 21.54
C GLY A 164 5.45 5.06 22.77
N ASN A 165 6.00 4.78 23.96
CA ASN A 165 5.28 4.92 25.24
C ASN A 165 4.70 6.33 25.41
N ASP A 166 5.51 7.36 25.16
CA ASP A 166 5.04 8.76 25.21
C ASP A 166 3.88 9.02 24.24
N THR A 167 3.95 8.45 23.05
CA THR A 167 2.91 8.63 22.03
C THR A 167 1.64 7.87 22.38
N ILE A 168 1.75 6.66 22.94
CA ILE A 168 0.59 5.87 23.40
C ILE A 168 -0.20 6.67 24.45
N VAL A 169 0.47 7.11 25.53
CA VAL A 169 -0.21 7.80 26.63
C VAL A 169 -0.75 9.17 26.21
N ARG A 170 -0.03 9.91 25.36
CA ARG A 170 -0.44 11.27 24.98
C ARG A 170 -1.45 11.33 23.84
N LYS A 171 -1.43 10.37 22.91
CA LYS A 171 -2.24 10.43 21.66
C LYS A 171 -3.22 9.28 21.49
N HIS A 172 -2.98 8.14 22.14
CA HIS A 172 -3.76 6.91 21.89
C HIS A 172 -4.42 6.33 23.16
N LEU A 173 -4.31 7.04 24.30
CA LEU A 173 -5.00 6.73 25.54
C LEU A 173 -6.08 7.79 25.78
N ASN A 174 -7.32 7.47 25.43
CA ASN A 174 -8.48 8.33 25.64
C ASN A 174 -8.98 8.21 27.08
N SER A 175 -9.83 9.14 27.53
CA SER A 175 -10.38 9.16 28.89
C SER A 175 -11.12 7.88 29.32
N ASN A 176 -11.70 7.18 28.34
CA ASN A 176 -12.53 6.00 28.56
C ASN A 176 -11.78 4.70 28.25
N ASP A 177 -10.51 4.79 27.83
CA ASP A 177 -9.63 3.63 27.69
C ASP A 177 -9.03 3.25 29.04
N ILE A 178 -8.33 2.12 29.09
CA ILE A 178 -7.61 1.69 30.28
C ILE A 178 -6.10 1.65 30.05
N TYR A 179 -5.35 2.25 30.98
CA TYR A 179 -3.90 2.17 30.97
C TYR A 179 -3.46 0.87 31.65
N VAL A 180 -2.61 0.11 30.98
CA VAL A 180 -2.07 -1.16 31.47
C VAL A 180 -0.55 -1.13 31.44
N HIS A 181 0.09 -1.64 32.50
CA HIS A 181 1.55 -1.65 32.62
C HIS A 181 2.01 -2.82 33.49
N ALA A 182 3.09 -3.50 33.08
CA ALA A 182 3.73 -4.51 33.91
C ALA A 182 4.48 -3.86 35.08
N ASP A 183 4.53 -4.47 36.25
CA ASP A 183 5.24 -3.92 37.41
C ASP A 183 6.75 -4.15 37.32
N LEU A 184 7.32 -3.71 36.20
CA LEU A 184 8.72 -3.86 35.85
C LEU A 184 9.21 -2.58 35.19
N HIS A 185 10.40 -2.15 35.59
CA HIS A 185 11.01 -0.97 34.99
C HIS A 185 11.26 -1.18 33.49
N GLY A 186 10.90 -0.17 32.68
CA GLY A 186 11.05 -0.23 31.22
C GLY A 186 10.02 -1.11 30.52
N ALA A 187 8.94 -1.52 31.20
CA ALA A 187 7.81 -2.16 30.54
C ALA A 187 7.09 -1.17 29.58
N PRO A 188 6.42 -1.68 28.54
CA PRO A 188 5.61 -0.85 27.67
C PRO A 188 4.44 -0.19 28.40
N SER A 189 4.22 1.10 28.10
CA SER A 189 2.97 1.78 28.43
C SER A 189 1.91 1.33 27.42
N CYS A 190 0.85 0.69 27.91
CA CYS A 190 -0.20 0.12 27.07
C CYS A 190 -1.54 0.83 27.26
N SER A 191 -2.31 0.92 26.19
CA SER A 191 -3.68 1.44 26.14
C SER A 191 -4.61 0.34 25.64
N LEU A 192 -5.51 -0.11 26.50
CA LEU A 192 -6.63 -0.97 26.13
C LEU A 192 -7.74 -0.09 25.59
N LYS A 193 -8.04 -0.25 24.30
CA LYS A 193 -9.01 0.59 23.60
C LYS A 193 -10.42 0.11 23.86
N LEU A 194 -11.30 1.03 24.24
CA LEU A 194 -12.72 0.74 24.41
C LEU A 194 -13.44 0.57 23.06
N LYS A 195 -13.23 1.54 22.18
CA LYS A 195 -14.00 1.69 20.94
C LYS A 195 -13.34 1.02 19.74
N ASP A 196 -12.01 1.00 19.72
CA ASP A 196 -11.25 0.43 18.61
C ASP A 196 -11.07 -1.07 18.81
N GLY A 197 -11.14 -1.83 17.72
CA GLY A 197 -10.93 -3.27 17.75
C GLY A 197 -11.17 -3.93 16.39
N PHE A 198 -11.56 -5.19 16.43
CA PHE A 198 -11.73 -6.03 15.25
C PHE A 198 -13.00 -6.85 15.33
N ILE A 199 -13.74 -6.92 14.23
CA ILE A 199 -14.92 -7.77 14.09
C ILE A 199 -14.63 -8.86 13.07
N PRO A 200 -14.86 -10.15 13.38
CA PRO A 200 -14.71 -11.24 12.42
C PRO A 200 -15.76 -11.13 11.32
N LEU A 201 -15.31 -11.27 10.07
CA LEU A 201 -16.19 -11.33 8.91
C LEU A 201 -16.51 -12.79 8.58
N THR A 202 -17.79 -13.14 8.55
CA THR A 202 -18.27 -14.47 8.15
C THR A 202 -18.60 -14.50 6.65
N GLY A 203 -18.53 -15.69 6.04
CA GLY A 203 -18.97 -15.91 4.65
C GLY A 203 -17.95 -15.55 3.55
N ILE A 204 -16.69 -15.31 3.88
CA ILE A 204 -15.63 -15.10 2.89
C ILE A 204 -15.08 -16.45 2.42
N THR A 205 -15.33 -16.81 1.16
CA THR A 205 -14.99 -18.12 0.58
C THR A 205 -13.60 -18.19 -0.09
N ASN A 206 -12.95 -17.04 -0.30
CA ASN A 206 -11.68 -16.95 -1.05
C ASN A 206 -10.43 -16.91 -0.16
N LEU A 207 -10.54 -17.30 1.12
CA LEU A 207 -9.40 -17.35 2.04
C LEU A 207 -8.87 -18.77 2.19
N PRO A 208 -7.55 -18.95 2.34
CA PRO A 208 -6.98 -20.24 2.70
C PRO A 208 -7.56 -20.76 4.02
N GLU A 209 -7.68 -22.09 4.12
CA GLU A 209 -8.19 -22.77 5.30
C GLU A 209 -7.39 -22.43 6.57
N GLY A 210 -8.10 -22.04 7.64
CA GLY A 210 -7.54 -21.61 8.91
C GLY A 210 -7.19 -20.11 9.02
N VAL A 211 -7.44 -19.31 7.97
CA VAL A 211 -7.20 -17.86 7.97
C VAL A 211 -8.47 -17.10 8.32
N VAL A 212 -8.41 -16.29 9.37
CA VAL A 212 -9.54 -15.46 9.82
C VAL A 212 -9.53 -14.11 9.13
N SER A 213 -10.69 -13.66 8.64
CA SER A 213 -10.85 -12.28 8.16
C SER A 213 -11.43 -11.38 9.24
N LEU A 214 -10.82 -10.22 9.41
CA LEU A 214 -11.20 -9.24 10.41
C LEU A 214 -11.40 -7.88 9.75
N GLN A 215 -12.39 -7.14 10.24
CA GLN A 215 -12.59 -5.74 9.90
C GLN A 215 -12.24 -4.84 11.09
N ILE A 216 -11.53 -3.75 10.83
CA ILE A 216 -11.28 -2.73 11.87
C ILE A 216 -12.62 -2.07 12.24
N ALA A 217 -12.94 -2.06 13.52
CA ALA A 217 -14.10 -1.38 14.09
C ALA A 217 -13.66 -0.24 15.01
N GLN A 218 -14.46 0.83 15.06
CA GLN A 218 -14.26 2.01 15.92
C GLN A 218 -15.44 2.25 16.87
N ASN A 219 -16.31 1.25 17.00
CA ASN A 219 -17.53 1.25 17.81
C ASN A 219 -17.75 -0.08 18.53
N LEU A 220 -16.68 -0.83 18.83
CA LEU A 220 -16.78 -2.19 19.40
C LEU A 220 -17.47 -2.23 20.78
N GLY A 221 -17.22 -1.22 21.62
CA GLY A 221 -17.81 -1.07 22.95
C GLY A 221 -19.15 -0.32 22.98
N GLU A 222 -20.01 -0.52 21.97
CA GLU A 222 -21.34 0.11 21.96
C GLU A 222 -22.17 -0.33 23.18
N GLY A 223 -22.67 0.64 23.96
CA GLY A 223 -23.37 0.38 25.23
C GLY A 223 -22.48 0.35 26.48
N VAL A 224 -21.15 0.44 26.33
CA VAL A 224 -20.20 0.56 27.45
C VAL A 224 -19.54 1.94 27.41
N GLU A 225 -19.70 2.73 28.46
CA GLU A 225 -19.16 4.10 28.50
C GLU A 225 -17.68 4.14 28.89
N ASP A 226 -17.21 3.17 29.68
CA ASP A 226 -15.88 3.15 30.29
C ASP A 226 -15.27 1.74 30.20
N ALA A 227 -14.01 1.62 29.76
CA ALA A 227 -13.34 0.33 29.59
C ALA A 227 -13.13 -0.45 30.91
N ARG A 228 -13.36 0.15 32.07
CA ARG A 228 -13.39 -0.57 33.36
C ARG A 228 -14.59 -1.50 33.50
N ASP A 229 -15.65 -1.20 32.79
CA ASP A 229 -16.90 -1.98 32.83
C ASP A 229 -16.86 -3.13 31.81
N LEU A 230 -15.74 -3.27 31.08
CA LEU A 230 -15.45 -4.47 30.31
C LEU A 230 -15.29 -5.67 31.26
N ASN A 231 -15.54 -6.87 30.71
CA ASN A 231 -15.36 -8.12 31.43
C ASN A 231 -13.94 -8.19 32.04
N GLU A 232 -13.85 -8.58 33.31
CA GLU A 232 -12.60 -8.72 34.06
C GLU A 232 -11.58 -9.60 33.32
N LYS A 233 -12.07 -10.58 32.57
CA LYS A 233 -11.27 -11.44 31.70
C LYS A 233 -10.48 -10.64 30.65
N ILE A 234 -11.08 -9.65 30.00
CA ILE A 234 -10.40 -8.78 29.02
C ILE A 234 -9.32 -7.95 29.72
N LEU A 235 -9.58 -7.46 30.94
CA LEU A 235 -8.61 -6.70 31.73
C LEU A 235 -7.42 -7.57 32.15
N ALA A 236 -7.67 -8.83 32.52
CA ALA A 236 -6.63 -9.81 32.86
C ALA A 236 -5.80 -10.20 31.62
N GLN A 237 -6.44 -10.43 30.46
CA GLN A 237 -5.76 -10.69 29.20
C GLN A 237 -4.87 -9.50 28.80
N ALA A 238 -5.37 -8.26 28.91
CA ALA A 238 -4.58 -7.06 28.63
C ALA A 238 -3.34 -6.97 29.52
N ALA A 239 -3.49 -7.31 30.81
CA ALA A 239 -2.40 -7.35 31.77
C ALA A 239 -1.36 -8.42 31.42
N GLN A 240 -1.79 -9.63 31.04
CA GLN A 240 -0.90 -10.70 30.58
C GLN A 240 -0.06 -10.27 29.37
N ILE A 241 -0.70 -9.65 28.36
CA ILE A 241 0.02 -9.16 27.18
C ILE A 241 1.06 -8.09 27.57
N ALA A 242 0.70 -7.16 28.46
CA ALA A 242 1.63 -6.13 28.93
C ALA A 242 2.87 -6.74 29.62
N VAL A 243 2.68 -7.80 30.42
CA VAL A 243 3.79 -8.57 31.00
C VAL A 243 4.62 -9.24 29.91
N CYS A 244 3.98 -9.88 28.93
CA CYS A 244 4.67 -10.59 27.85
C CYS A 244 5.54 -9.66 26.96
N TRP A 245 5.16 -8.38 26.85
CA TRP A 245 5.97 -7.40 26.13
C TRP A 245 7.08 -6.75 26.98
N SER A 246 7.12 -7.03 28.27
CA SER A 246 8.09 -6.47 29.21
C SER A 246 9.37 -7.32 29.28
N ARG A 247 10.31 -6.89 30.14
CA ARG A 247 11.53 -7.65 30.41
C ARG A 247 11.30 -8.95 31.18
N ALA A 248 10.09 -9.20 31.72
CA ALA A 248 9.72 -10.48 32.32
C ALA A 248 9.98 -11.66 31.37
N TRP A 249 9.73 -11.47 30.07
CA TRP A 249 9.90 -12.51 29.06
C TRP A 249 11.30 -13.12 29.04
N GLY A 250 12.33 -12.30 29.27
CA GLY A 250 13.73 -12.73 29.24
C GLY A 250 14.36 -12.93 30.62
N SER A 251 13.62 -12.74 31.72
CA SER A 251 14.20 -12.76 33.07
C SER A 251 14.30 -14.17 33.67
N GLY A 252 13.70 -15.19 33.03
CA GLY A 252 13.69 -16.57 33.52
C GLY A 252 12.65 -16.84 34.62
N GLY A 253 11.85 -15.84 35.00
CA GLY A 253 10.70 -16.04 35.88
C GLY A 253 9.57 -16.76 35.15
N ALA A 254 8.76 -17.55 35.87
CA ALA A 254 7.61 -18.26 35.29
C ALA A 254 6.39 -17.35 35.05
N ALA A 255 6.25 -16.31 35.86
CA ALA A 255 5.14 -15.38 35.83
C ALA A 255 5.59 -13.97 36.24
N ALA A 256 4.75 -12.96 35.97
CA ALA A 256 4.97 -11.61 36.47
C ALA A 256 3.65 -10.92 36.85
N THR A 257 3.80 -9.73 37.43
CA THR A 257 2.67 -8.90 37.88
C THR A 257 2.49 -7.72 36.95
N ALA A 258 1.24 -7.34 36.70
CA ALA A 258 0.86 -6.10 36.04
C ALA A 258 -0.26 -5.41 36.81
N PHE A 259 -0.53 -4.16 36.44
CA PHE A 259 -1.67 -3.43 36.95
C PHE A 259 -2.35 -2.65 35.82
N HIS A 260 -3.58 -2.25 36.09
CA HIS A 260 -4.28 -1.29 35.27
C HIS A 260 -4.84 -0.14 36.11
N VAL A 261 -4.97 1.03 35.47
CA VAL A 261 -5.48 2.27 36.07
C VAL A 261 -6.21 3.12 35.03
N ARG A 262 -6.96 4.11 35.50
CA ARG A 262 -7.56 5.11 34.63
C ARG A 262 -6.49 6.00 33.97
N PRO A 263 -6.75 6.53 32.77
CA PRO A 263 -5.91 7.52 32.12
C PRO A 263 -5.61 8.74 33.00
N SER A 264 -6.60 9.22 33.77
CA SER A 264 -6.46 10.36 34.68
C SER A 264 -5.45 10.14 35.81
N GLN A 265 -5.10 8.88 36.10
CA GLN A 265 -4.11 8.52 37.13
C GLN A 265 -2.68 8.54 36.60
N VAL A 266 -2.48 8.67 35.28
CA VAL A 266 -1.19 8.60 34.62
C VAL A 266 -0.68 10.01 34.34
N SER A 267 0.44 10.39 34.95
CA SER A 267 1.00 11.74 34.83
C SER A 267 2.49 11.72 34.49
N LYS A 268 2.94 12.79 33.82
CA LYS A 268 4.36 13.12 33.59
C LYS A 268 4.93 14.04 34.66
N GLN A 269 4.13 14.47 35.63
CA GLN A 269 4.59 15.32 36.73
C GLN A 269 4.92 14.47 37.95
N THR A 270 6.13 14.61 38.44
CA THR A 270 6.57 14.06 39.73
C THR A 270 6.09 14.95 40.88
N GLU A 271 6.09 14.43 42.10
CA GLU A 271 5.78 15.21 43.32
C GLU A 271 6.98 16.08 43.73
N SER A 272 8.21 15.62 43.44
CA SER A 272 9.47 16.30 43.76
C SER A 272 9.91 17.36 42.74
N GLY A 273 9.18 17.53 41.64
CA GLY A 273 9.57 18.44 40.54
C GLY A 273 10.72 17.93 39.66
N GLU A 274 11.21 16.71 39.89
CA GLU A 274 12.24 16.07 39.07
C GLU A 274 11.68 15.69 37.68
N SER A 275 12.52 15.84 36.65
CA SER A 275 12.15 15.50 35.27
C SER A 275 12.12 13.98 35.07
N LEU A 276 10.96 13.44 34.69
CA LEU A 276 10.85 12.04 34.28
C LEU A 276 11.49 11.82 32.91
N GLY A 277 12.25 10.73 32.80
CA GLY A 277 12.72 10.24 31.51
C GLY A 277 11.59 10.03 30.51
N ARG A 278 11.93 10.12 29.21
CA ARG A 278 11.00 9.76 28.13
C ARG A 278 10.48 8.34 28.34
N GLY A 279 9.19 8.13 28.07
CA GLY A 279 8.52 6.84 28.22
C GLY A 279 8.16 6.43 29.65
N SER A 280 8.55 7.19 30.68
CA SER A 280 8.22 6.92 32.08
C SER A 280 7.04 7.77 32.57
N PHE A 281 6.17 7.20 33.40
CA PHE A 281 4.99 7.88 33.93
C PHE A 281 4.80 7.57 35.41
N VAL A 282 4.29 8.55 36.14
CA VAL A 282 3.87 8.38 37.54
C VAL A 282 2.40 8.00 37.54
N VAL A 283 2.09 6.92 38.24
CA VAL A 283 0.72 6.43 38.43
C VAL A 283 0.28 6.72 39.85
N ARG A 284 -0.72 7.60 40.00
CA ARG A 284 -1.27 8.06 41.28
C ARG A 284 -2.57 7.36 41.64
N GLY A 285 -2.84 7.20 42.93
CA GLY A 285 -4.07 6.59 43.44
C GLY A 285 -4.08 5.05 43.37
N LYS A 286 -5.28 4.47 43.50
CA LYS A 286 -5.48 3.01 43.59
C LYS A 286 -5.15 2.31 42.27
N ARG A 287 -4.36 1.24 42.33
CA ARG A 287 -4.04 0.34 41.21
C ARG A 287 -4.84 -0.95 41.35
N THR A 288 -5.34 -1.47 40.24
CA THR A 288 -5.91 -2.82 40.19
C THR A 288 -4.83 -3.79 39.72
N TRP A 289 -4.50 -4.76 40.56
CA TRP A 289 -3.34 -5.64 40.36
C TRP A 289 -3.76 -6.99 39.79
N HIS A 290 -2.96 -7.47 38.84
CA HIS A 290 -3.06 -8.79 38.22
C HIS A 290 -1.75 -9.53 38.49
N ARG A 291 -1.82 -10.60 39.29
CA ARG A 291 -0.64 -11.36 39.74
C ARG A 291 -0.55 -12.71 39.03
N ASP A 292 0.63 -13.30 39.07
CA ASP A 292 0.90 -14.64 38.55
C ASP A 292 0.50 -14.81 37.08
N LEU A 293 0.71 -13.75 36.28
CA LEU A 293 0.38 -13.75 34.87
C LEU A 293 1.39 -14.58 34.08
N PRO A 294 0.93 -15.57 33.29
CA PRO A 294 1.82 -16.46 32.56
C PRO A 294 2.51 -15.75 31.40
N LEU A 295 3.76 -16.15 31.13
CA LEU A 295 4.55 -15.66 30.00
C LEU A 295 4.29 -16.50 28.75
N GLU A 296 3.15 -16.30 28.14
CA GLU A 296 2.78 -16.99 26.91
C GLU A 296 1.88 -16.14 26.02
N LEU A 297 2.06 -16.27 24.71
CA LEU A 297 1.33 -15.56 23.68
C LEU A 297 0.83 -16.53 22.63
N GLY A 298 -0.38 -16.31 22.13
CA GLY A 298 -0.85 -16.95 20.91
C GLY A 298 -0.52 -16.08 19.69
N MET A 299 -0.27 -16.71 18.55
CA MET A 299 -0.24 -16.03 17.25
C MET A 299 -1.00 -16.84 16.19
N GLY A 300 -1.96 -16.19 15.54
CA GLY A 300 -2.66 -16.68 14.36
C GLY A 300 -2.26 -15.90 13.11
N ILE A 301 -2.67 -16.39 11.93
CA ILE A 301 -2.56 -15.65 10.67
C ILE A 301 -3.96 -15.18 10.28
N GLY A 302 -4.14 -13.87 10.16
CA GLY A 302 -5.42 -13.29 9.77
C GLY A 302 -5.28 -12.22 8.71
N VAL A 303 -6.41 -11.84 8.13
CA VAL A 303 -6.53 -10.82 7.08
C VAL A 303 -7.37 -9.68 7.63
N ILE A 304 -6.72 -8.56 7.96
CA ILE A 304 -7.36 -7.35 8.47
C ILE A 304 -7.61 -6.40 7.29
N ASN A 305 -8.87 -6.09 6.97
CA ASN A 305 -9.25 -5.25 5.82
C ASN A 305 -8.50 -5.63 4.52
N GLY A 306 -8.36 -6.93 4.22
CA GLY A 306 -7.66 -7.43 3.04
C GLY A 306 -6.13 -7.49 3.15
N VAL A 307 -5.54 -7.10 4.28
CA VAL A 307 -4.09 -7.18 4.52
C VAL A 307 -3.75 -8.37 5.41
N PRO A 308 -2.97 -9.35 4.95
CA PRO A 308 -2.54 -10.47 5.78
C PRO A 308 -1.49 -10.03 6.80
N LEU A 309 -1.74 -10.34 8.07
CA LEU A 309 -0.89 -9.95 9.20
C LEU A 309 -0.78 -11.10 10.21
N PRO A 310 0.35 -11.19 10.95
CA PRO A 310 0.42 -12.01 12.15
C PRO A 310 -0.43 -11.33 13.24
N ILE A 311 -1.34 -12.08 13.84
CA ILE A 311 -2.26 -11.57 14.86
C ILE A 311 -1.90 -12.20 16.19
N CYS A 312 -1.42 -11.37 17.11
CA CYS A 312 -1.04 -11.81 18.46
C CYS A 312 -2.17 -11.57 19.45
N GLY A 313 -2.27 -12.43 20.45
CA GLY A 313 -3.22 -12.32 21.55
C GLY A 313 -2.83 -13.24 22.70
N THR A 314 -3.72 -13.42 23.67
CA THR A 314 -3.55 -14.49 24.65
C THR A 314 -3.79 -15.84 23.97
N ILE A 315 -3.35 -16.94 24.60
CA ILE A 315 -3.58 -18.28 24.05
C ILE A 315 -5.06 -18.50 23.83
N GLU A 316 -5.88 -18.21 24.84
CA GLU A 316 -7.32 -18.38 24.80
C GLU A 316 -7.96 -17.59 23.65
N THR A 317 -7.65 -16.29 23.53
CA THR A 317 -8.18 -15.46 22.44
C THR A 317 -7.82 -16.04 21.06
N ILE A 318 -6.58 -16.50 20.89
CA ILE A 318 -6.09 -16.95 19.60
C ILE A 318 -6.58 -18.36 19.27
N SER A 319 -6.63 -19.29 20.22
CA SER A 319 -7.15 -20.64 20.01
C SER A 319 -8.64 -20.63 19.66
N ASP A 320 -9.41 -19.69 20.22
CA ASP A 320 -10.83 -19.57 19.95
C ASP A 320 -11.10 -18.96 18.57
N MET A 321 -10.24 -18.04 18.13
CA MET A 321 -10.41 -17.33 16.86
C MET A 321 -9.82 -18.09 15.67
N PHE A 322 -8.67 -18.75 15.85
CA PHE A 322 -7.87 -19.31 14.75
C PHE A 322 -7.77 -20.82 14.87
N GLU A 323 -8.15 -21.52 13.81
CA GLU A 323 -7.96 -22.98 13.70
C GLU A 323 -6.47 -23.36 13.67
N LYS A 324 -5.67 -22.57 12.94
CA LYS A 324 -4.21 -22.74 12.83
C LYS A 324 -3.52 -21.59 13.56
N TRP A 325 -2.77 -21.92 14.60
CA TRP A 325 -2.05 -20.94 15.40
C TRP A 325 -0.75 -21.50 15.98
N ILE A 326 0.02 -20.67 16.68
CA ILE A 326 1.20 -21.06 17.44
C ILE A 326 1.15 -20.50 18.85
N LYS A 327 1.62 -21.29 19.81
CA LYS A 327 1.94 -20.82 21.16
C LYS A 327 3.40 -20.38 21.20
N ILE A 328 3.65 -19.22 21.77
CA ILE A 328 4.98 -18.63 21.94
C ILE A 328 5.22 -18.49 23.44
N SER A 329 6.35 -18.99 23.92
CA SER A 329 6.79 -18.87 25.31
C SER A 329 8.28 -18.48 25.39
N PRO A 330 8.77 -17.97 26.54
CA PRO A 330 10.19 -17.72 26.76
C PRO A 330 11.05 -18.93 26.40
N GLY A 331 12.17 -18.68 25.72
CA GLY A 331 13.02 -19.75 25.24
C GLY A 331 14.41 -19.30 24.81
N ARG A 332 15.18 -20.24 24.26
CA ARG A 332 16.58 -20.00 23.87
C ARG A 332 16.75 -19.63 22.39
N GLU A 333 15.76 -19.91 21.54
CA GLU A 333 15.87 -19.62 20.11
C GLU A 333 15.73 -18.12 19.85
N LYS A 334 16.62 -17.55 19.03
CA LYS A 334 16.58 -16.14 18.66
C LYS A 334 15.30 -15.82 17.89
N LYS A 335 14.65 -14.70 18.23
CA LYS A 335 13.41 -14.24 17.58
C LYS A 335 13.53 -14.10 16.06
N GLU A 336 14.69 -13.74 15.53
CA GLU A 336 14.93 -13.59 14.08
C GLU A 336 14.85 -14.94 13.34
N SER A 337 15.34 -16.01 13.98
CA SER A 337 15.25 -17.38 13.45
C SER A 337 13.79 -17.84 13.39
N ILE A 338 13.07 -17.61 14.48
CA ILE A 338 11.64 -17.91 14.59
C ILE A 338 10.83 -17.12 13.56
N ALA A 339 11.07 -15.81 13.42
CA ALA A 339 10.38 -14.99 12.44
C ALA A 339 10.61 -15.48 11.00
N ASN A 340 11.82 -15.95 10.68
CA ASN A 340 12.13 -16.54 9.38
C ASN A 340 11.37 -17.86 9.14
N LYS A 341 11.28 -18.72 10.16
CA LYS A 341 10.50 -19.99 10.07
C LYS A 341 9.02 -19.71 9.81
N ILE A 342 8.41 -18.84 10.60
CA ILE A 342 6.99 -18.46 10.44
C ILE A 342 6.77 -17.77 9.10
N SER A 343 7.65 -16.86 8.67
CA SER A 343 7.54 -16.17 7.37
C SER A 343 7.57 -17.16 6.20
N LYS A 344 8.45 -18.17 6.23
CA LYS A 344 8.49 -19.22 5.20
C LYS A 344 7.26 -20.11 5.17
N ALA A 345 6.67 -20.39 6.34
CA ALA A 345 5.47 -21.20 6.45
C ALA A 345 4.22 -20.42 5.99
N SER A 346 4.03 -19.21 6.53
CA SER A 346 2.83 -18.38 6.33
C SER A 346 2.79 -17.59 5.02
N GLY A 347 3.95 -17.25 4.44
CA GLY A 347 4.04 -16.31 3.32
C GLY A 347 4.01 -14.82 3.73
N LEU A 348 3.91 -14.52 5.02
CA LEU A 348 4.04 -13.17 5.57
C LEU A 348 5.47 -12.65 5.46
N THR A 349 5.65 -11.33 5.53
CA THR A 349 7.00 -10.74 5.55
C THR A 349 7.69 -11.04 6.89
N GLN A 350 9.00 -11.31 6.85
CA GLN A 350 9.77 -11.56 8.07
C GLN A 350 9.70 -10.38 9.05
N ASP A 351 9.69 -9.15 8.54
CA ASP A 351 9.63 -7.94 9.36
C ASP A 351 8.31 -7.81 10.13
N ASP A 352 7.18 -8.12 9.50
CA ASP A 352 5.87 -8.04 10.16
C ASP A 352 5.76 -9.11 11.26
N VAL A 353 6.25 -10.33 10.99
CA VAL A 353 6.33 -11.39 12.00
C VAL A 353 7.27 -10.99 13.14
N LEU A 354 8.48 -10.53 12.84
CA LEU A 354 9.47 -10.13 13.84
C LEU A 354 8.94 -9.01 14.76
N ALA A 355 8.19 -8.06 14.20
CA ALA A 355 7.59 -6.95 14.94
C ALA A 355 6.47 -7.37 15.90
N SER A 356 5.89 -8.56 15.69
CA SER A 356 4.81 -9.12 16.51
C SER A 356 5.31 -10.01 17.66
N LEU A 357 6.59 -10.42 17.62
CA LEU A 357 7.20 -11.27 18.65
C LEU A 357 7.56 -10.50 19.94
N PRO A 358 7.53 -11.18 21.10
CA PRO A 358 7.96 -10.61 22.38
C PRO A 358 9.49 -10.35 22.41
N PRO A 359 9.99 -9.57 23.37
CA PRO A 359 11.41 -9.32 23.51
C PRO A 359 12.17 -10.56 23.99
N GLY A 360 13.35 -10.83 23.46
CA GLY A 360 14.21 -11.94 23.90
C GLY A 360 14.05 -13.20 23.06
N GLY A 361 14.57 -14.32 23.58
CA GLY A 361 14.47 -15.63 22.94
C GLY A 361 13.09 -16.26 23.18
N CYS A 362 12.65 -17.07 22.23
CA CYS A 362 11.33 -17.71 22.28
C CYS A 362 11.45 -19.22 22.02
N THR A 363 10.40 -19.95 22.37
CA THR A 363 10.12 -21.32 21.95
C THR A 363 8.71 -21.34 21.39
N ILE A 364 8.50 -22.15 20.36
CA ILE A 364 7.20 -22.27 19.68
C ILE A 364 6.68 -23.69 19.83
N GLU A 365 5.41 -23.78 20.17
CA GLU A 365 4.59 -24.97 19.98
C GLU A 365 3.60 -24.70 18.84
N ASP A 366 3.61 -25.56 17.82
CA ASP A 366 2.86 -25.36 16.58
C ASP A 366 1.53 -26.10 16.58
N TYR A 367 0.45 -25.35 16.38
CA TYR A 367 -0.91 -25.85 16.23
C TYR A 367 -1.40 -25.66 14.78
N GLY A 368 -0.52 -25.92 13.81
CA GLY A 368 -0.89 -26.05 12.39
C GLY A 368 -0.46 -24.90 11.46
N ILE A 369 0.24 -23.88 11.95
CA ILE A 369 0.81 -22.83 11.08
C ILE A 369 2.05 -23.34 10.33
N MET A 370 2.90 -24.13 10.98
CA MET A 370 4.19 -24.56 10.42
C MET A 370 4.17 -25.94 9.76
N LYS A 371 3.07 -26.69 9.86
CA LYS A 371 2.90 -27.95 9.13
C LYS A 371 2.82 -27.70 7.63
N LYS A 372 3.71 -28.34 6.87
CA LYS A 372 3.56 -28.49 5.42
C LYS A 372 2.43 -29.49 5.18
N THR A 373 1.28 -29.04 4.69
CA THR A 373 0.36 -29.92 3.93
C THR A 373 1.01 -30.35 2.62
#